data_AF-A0A2G9P3F3-F1
#
_entry.id   AF-A0A2G9P3F3-F1
#
_cell.length_a   1.000
_cell.length_b   1.000
_cell.length_c   1.000
_cell.angle_alpha   90.00
_cell.angle_beta   90.00
_cell.angle_gamma   90.00
#
_symmetry.space_group_name_H-M   'P 1'
#
loop_
_entity.id
_entity.type
_entity.pdbx_description
1 polymer ?
#
loop_
_entity_poly.entity_id
_entity_poly.type
_entity_poly.pdbx_seq_one_letter_code
_entity_poly.pdbx_strand_id
1 'polypeptide(L)'
;MAETKNFLLFRKWDMSDIEIKDPGLKTAISLRKQILPYTFGRSALKRFNKAEVNIVERLCNKVMHFGKKYAKNTGRMTGKKTKVLNTVK
;
A
#
# COMPACT_ATOMS: atom_id res chain seq x y z
N MET A 1 -27.09 -8.57 16.52
CA MET A 1 -26.03 -7.57 16.27
C MET A 1 -25.41 -7.93 14.94
N ALA A 2 -25.43 -7.03 13.95
CA ALA A 2 -24.86 -7.33 12.64
C ALA A 2 -23.36 -7.61 12.81
N GLU A 3 -22.90 -8.79 12.40
CA GLU A 3 -21.48 -9.13 12.40
C GLU A 3 -20.71 -8.06 11.64
N THR A 4 -19.76 -7.40 12.31
CA THR A 4 -18.85 -6.45 11.69
C THR A 4 -18.01 -7.18 10.66
N LYS A 5 -18.43 -7.10 9.40
CA LYS A 5 -17.75 -7.69 8.23
C LYS A 5 -16.26 -7.39 8.32
N ASN A 6 -15.44 -8.44 8.45
CA ASN A 6 -13.98 -8.29 8.54
C ASN A 6 -13.50 -7.51 7.30
N PHE A 7 -12.68 -6.48 7.50
CA PHE A 7 -12.22 -5.60 6.43
C PHE A 7 -11.14 -6.30 5.61
N LEU A 8 -11.58 -7.12 4.65
CA LEU A 8 -10.74 -7.85 3.73
C LEU A 8 -10.10 -6.91 2.70
N LEU A 9 -8.79 -7.01 2.52
CA LEU A 9 -8.07 -6.29 1.49
C LEU A 9 -8.50 -6.80 0.11
N PHE A 10 -8.82 -5.89 -0.80
CA PHE A 10 -9.42 -6.17 -2.11
C PHE A 10 -10.70 -7.04 -2.06
N ARG A 11 -11.35 -7.12 -0.88
CA ARG A 11 -12.46 -8.04 -0.59
C ARG A 11 -12.10 -9.53 -0.76
N LYS A 12 -10.81 -9.88 -0.71
CA LYS A 12 -10.32 -11.24 -0.94
C LYS A 12 -9.39 -11.72 0.16
N TRP A 13 -8.50 -10.84 0.64
CA TRP A 13 -7.40 -11.22 1.52
C TRP A 13 -7.67 -10.79 2.95
N ASP A 14 -7.61 -11.74 3.90
CA ASP A 14 -7.59 -11.42 5.32
C ASP A 14 -6.15 -11.09 5.74
N MET A 15 -6.02 -10.06 6.58
CA MET A 15 -4.75 -9.57 7.10
C MET A 15 -4.56 -9.96 8.58
N SER A 16 -5.55 -10.62 9.19
CA SER A 16 -5.57 -10.91 10.63
C SER A 16 -4.50 -11.93 11.05
N ASP A 17 -4.12 -12.85 10.15
CA ASP A 17 -3.13 -13.89 10.42
C ASP A 17 -1.69 -13.47 10.12
N ILE A 18 -1.47 -12.21 9.68
CA ILE A 18 -0.15 -11.72 9.28
C ILE A 18 0.55 -11.11 10.49
N GLU A 19 1.62 -11.77 10.93
CA GLU A 19 2.46 -11.30 12.03
C GLU A 19 3.83 -10.79 11.55
N ILE A 20 4.29 -9.71 12.17
CA ILE A 20 5.63 -9.15 11.93
C ILE A 20 6.58 -9.75 12.96
N LYS A 21 7.48 -10.64 12.51
CA LYS A 21 8.43 -11.34 13.38
C LYS A 21 9.53 -10.44 13.95
N ASP A 22 9.98 -9.46 13.17
CA ASP A 22 11.05 -8.54 13.57
C ASP A 22 10.48 -7.32 14.33
N PRO A 23 10.86 -7.09 15.60
CA PRO A 23 10.39 -5.96 16.38
C PRO A 23 10.77 -4.60 15.77
N GLY A 24 11.89 -4.50 15.07
CA GLY A 24 12.34 -3.25 14.43
C GLY A 24 11.44 -2.82 13.27
N LEU A 25 10.80 -3.78 12.59
CA LEU A 25 9.92 -3.50 11.46
C LEU A 25 8.48 -3.17 11.88
N LYS A 26 8.11 -3.43 13.14
CA LYS A 26 6.74 -3.22 13.65
C LYS A 26 6.28 -1.77 13.53
N THR A 27 7.18 -0.81 13.67
CA THR A 27 6.87 0.62 13.51
C THR A 27 6.90 1.08 12.05
N ALA A 28 7.59 0.34 11.18
CA ALA A 28 7.81 0.70 9.78
C ALA A 28 6.79 0.05 8.82
N ILE A 29 6.20 -1.09 9.19
CA ILE A 29 5.23 -1.84 8.40
C ILE A 29 3.85 -1.68 9.02
N SER A 30 2.91 -1.09 8.28
CA SER A 30 1.52 -0.95 8.69
C SER A 30 0.65 -1.96 7.95
N LEU A 31 -0.05 -2.80 8.72
CA LEU A 31 -1.06 -3.78 8.28
C LEU A 31 -2.49 -3.25 8.52
N ARG A 32 -2.68 -1.93 8.44
CA ARG A 32 -3.99 -1.30 8.66
C ARG A 32 -5.07 -1.92 7.76
N LYS A 33 -6.11 -2.49 8.37
CA LYS A 33 -7.25 -3.10 7.68
C LYS A 33 -7.98 -2.07 6.82
N GLN A 34 -7.99 -2.27 5.50
CA GLN A 34 -8.62 -1.40 4.50
C GLN A 34 -9.12 -2.25 3.34
N ILE A 35 -10.29 -1.91 2.78
CA ILE A 35 -10.83 -2.63 1.60
C ILE A 35 -10.02 -2.31 0.35
N LEU A 36 -9.72 -1.02 0.16
CA LEU A 36 -8.92 -0.50 -0.95
C LEU A 36 -7.79 0.35 -0.37
N PRO A 37 -6.53 0.09 -0.74
CA PRO A 37 -5.38 0.78 -0.18
C PRO A 37 -5.17 2.14 -0.87
N TYR A 38 -6.11 3.08 -0.65
CA TYR A 38 -6.07 4.47 -1.13
C TYR A 38 -6.06 5.45 0.05
N THR A 39 -4.95 6.15 0.26
CA THR A 39 -4.84 7.25 1.25
C THR A 39 -4.63 8.62 0.62
N PHE A 40 -4.65 8.70 -0.72
CA PHE A 40 -4.49 9.93 -1.51
C PHE A 40 -3.28 10.80 -1.13
N GLY A 41 -2.25 10.20 -0.51
CA GLY A 41 -1.02 10.90 -0.15
C GLY A 41 -1.12 11.86 1.05
N ARG A 42 -2.25 11.89 1.79
CA ARG A 42 -2.39 12.76 2.98
C ARG A 42 -1.32 12.49 4.04
N SER A 43 -0.85 11.24 4.13
CA SER A 43 0.22 10.84 5.05
C SER A 43 1.61 11.36 4.68
N ALA A 44 1.78 12.05 3.55
CA ALA A 44 3.06 12.66 3.19
C ALA A 44 3.33 14.02 3.88
N LEU A 45 2.31 14.63 4.49
CA LEU A 45 2.37 15.98 5.06
C LEU A 45 3.23 16.09 6.33
N LYS A 46 3.34 15.01 7.12
CA LYS A 46 4.09 14.98 8.38
C LYS A 46 5.25 14.00 8.32
N ARG A 47 6.32 14.29 9.06
CA ARG A 47 7.49 13.40 9.20
C ARG A 47 7.03 12.06 9.80
N PHE A 48 7.48 10.95 9.22
CA PHE A 48 7.17 9.57 9.61
C PHE A 48 5.73 9.05 9.41
N ASN A 49 4.75 9.89 9.07
CA ASN A 49 3.38 9.41 8.79
C ASN A 49 3.29 8.43 7.60
N LYS A 50 4.32 8.36 6.74
CA LYS A 50 4.43 7.34 5.69
C LYS A 50 4.50 5.91 6.25
N ALA A 51 4.92 5.72 7.50
CA ALA A 51 4.97 4.42 8.15
C ALA A 51 3.59 3.87 8.49
N GLU A 52 2.62 4.76 8.78
CA GLU A 52 1.24 4.39 9.10
C GLU A 52 0.43 3.95 7.86
N VAL A 53 0.90 4.31 6.66
CA VAL A 53 0.26 3.93 5.39
C VAL A 53 0.39 2.43 5.18
N ASN A 54 -0.71 1.79 4.77
CA ASN A 54 -0.72 0.35 4.45
C ASN A 54 0.42 0.00 3.47
N ILE A 55 1.16 -1.06 3.78
CA ILE A 55 2.32 -1.49 3.00
C ILE A 55 1.99 -1.74 1.52
N VAL A 56 0.78 -2.21 1.21
CA VAL A 56 0.34 -2.48 -0.17
C VAL A 56 0.22 -1.19 -0.99
N GLU A 57 -0.23 -0.10 -0.38
CA GLU A 57 -0.27 1.20 -1.05
C GLU A 57 1.15 1.72 -1.33
N ARG A 58 2.06 1.55 -0.38
CA ARG A 58 3.46 1.97 -0.54
C ARG A 58 4.15 1.18 -1.64
N LEU A 59 3.89 -0.13 -1.73
CA LEU A 59 4.35 -0.97 -2.83
C LEU A 59 3.82 -0.45 -4.16
N CYS A 60 2.52 -0.21 -4.28
CA CYS A 60 1.91 0.35 -5.50
C CYS A 60 2.55 1.68 -5.90
N ASN A 61 2.75 2.59 -4.95
CA ASN A 61 3.39 3.88 -5.21
C ASN A 61 4.84 3.73 -5.71
N LYS A 62 5.57 2.72 -5.24
CA LYS A 62 6.95 2.42 -5.72
C LYS A 62 6.96 1.77 -7.10
N VAL A 63 5.97 0.94 -7.42
CA VAL A 63 5.82 0.29 -8.73
C VAL A 63 5.47 1.32 -9.83
N MET A 64 4.81 2.42 -9.50
CA MET A 64 4.45 3.51 -10.43
C MET A 64 5.64 4.37 -10.92
N HIS A 65 6.81 3.79 -11.13
CA HIS A 65 8.03 4.52 -11.51
C HIS A 65 8.08 4.90 -12.99
N PHE A 66 8.74 6.02 -13.29
CA PHE A 66 9.06 6.45 -14.65
C PHE A 66 10.31 5.71 -15.14
N GLY A 67 10.12 4.52 -15.68
CA GLY A 67 11.18 3.76 -16.37
C GLY A 67 12.37 3.33 -15.51
N LYS A 68 13.46 2.93 -16.17
CA LYS A 68 14.74 2.58 -15.54
C LYS A 68 15.40 3.83 -14.95
N LYS A 69 16.21 3.65 -13.89
CA LYS A 69 16.89 4.73 -13.15
C LYS A 69 17.69 5.72 -14.04
N TYR A 70 18.15 5.27 -15.21
CA TYR A 70 18.98 6.00 -16.17
C TYR A 70 18.23 6.48 -17.42
N ALA A 71 16.94 6.19 -17.55
CA ALA A 71 16.18 6.52 -18.75
C ALA A 71 14.78 7.02 -18.39
N LYS A 72 14.68 8.36 -18.28
CA LYS A 72 13.48 9.13 -17.90
C LYS A 72 12.24 8.80 -18.74
N ASN A 73 12.36 8.25 -19.95
CA ASN A 73 11.22 8.06 -20.86
C ASN A 73 10.80 6.59 -21.09
N THR A 74 11.39 5.62 -20.37
CA THR A 74 11.16 4.19 -20.68
C THR A 74 9.85 3.63 -20.08
N GLY A 75 9.34 4.20 -19.00
CA GLY A 75 8.20 3.64 -18.26
C GLY A 75 7.01 4.57 -18.25
N ARG A 76 5.91 4.11 -18.88
CA ARG A 76 4.63 4.84 -18.97
C ARG A 76 3.71 4.54 -17.77
N MET A 77 4.24 4.40 -16.55
CA MET A 77 3.46 3.94 -15.38
C MET A 77 3.21 5.00 -14.31
N THR A 78 3.78 6.21 -14.47
CA THR A 78 3.54 7.32 -13.54
C THR A 78 2.07 7.75 -13.53
N GLY A 79 1.55 8.03 -12.34
CA GLY A 79 0.14 8.40 -12.13
C GLY A 79 -0.86 7.26 -12.31
N LYS A 80 -0.48 6.10 -12.86
CA LYS A 80 -1.39 4.99 -13.19
C LYS A 80 -1.67 4.06 -12.02
N LYS A 81 -2.09 4.63 -10.88
CA LYS A 81 -2.32 3.88 -9.63
C LYS A 81 -3.39 2.80 -9.76
N THR A 82 -4.49 3.10 -10.45
CA THR A 82 -5.56 2.11 -10.71
C THR A 82 -5.04 0.91 -11.50
N LYS A 83 -4.18 1.13 -12.50
CA LYS A 83 -3.58 0.05 -13.29
C LYS A 83 -2.66 -0.82 -12.43
N VAL A 84 -1.82 -0.19 -11.61
CA VAL A 84 -0.91 -0.91 -10.72
C VAL A 84 -1.67 -1.69 -9.65
N LEU A 85 -2.74 -1.13 -9.09
CA LEU A 85 -3.58 -1.85 -8.13
C LEU A 85 -4.23 -3.09 -8.74
N ASN A 86 -4.67 -3.03 -10.01
CA ASN A 86 -5.17 -4.21 -10.70
C ASN A 86 -4.09 -5.28 -10.94
N THR A 87 -2.82 -4.89 -11.01
CA THR A 87 -1.69 -5.84 -11.10
C THR A 87 -1.33 -6.45 -9.74
N VAL A 88 -1.55 -5.72 -8.65
CA VAL A 88 -1.24 -6.16 -7.28
C VAL A 88 -2.39 -6.93 -6.61
N LYS A 89 -3.64 -6.68 -7.05
CA LYS A 89 -4.86 -7.32 -6.56
C LYS A 89 -4.89 -8.83 -6.78
#